data_AF-A0A4E0RCE8-F1
#
_entry.id   AF-A0A4E0RCE8-F1
#
_cell.length_a   1.000
_cell.length_b   1.000
_cell.length_c   1.000
_cell.angle_alpha   90.00
_cell.angle_beta   90.00
_cell.angle_gamma   90.00
#
_symmetry.space_group_name_H-M   'P 1'
#
loop_
_entity.id
_entity.type
_entity.pdbx_description
1 polymer ?
#
loop_
_entity_poly.entity_id
_entity_poly.type
_entity_poly.pdbx_seq_one_letter_code
_entity_poly.pdbx_strand_id
1 'polypeptide(L)'
;MYRRPLLYRRLTLVLFFINGLSFLLGTALISLGVYAIIDNANISELFGTTLYTSGVYILIFFGIIIVLVAICGTVAAEKENRCMNVTYSAILCIAILFLFISGIIVLVFKNSLGEVARTIMLSTLRNQYGRYKIITDAWNFTQTNLRCCAVDDSGWQAYNDSWWDTFVNKDLYENNAKIAESCCKTIIDGLTGWPSTTYLDLPRCQNWQYGPPYHFEGPHNDAIYYGGCFNSLKNYISTYGKALGALALITMVVLIVALVASIMLLVSTKKSSAWNQKSPSHHPYTSISE
;
A
#
# COMPACT_ATOMS: atom_id res chain seq x y z
N MET A 1 10.39 -1.47 49.82
CA MET A 1 10.32 -1.98 48.43
C MET A 1 8.89 -1.78 47.91
N TYR A 2 8.63 -0.69 47.19
CA TYR A 2 7.27 -0.39 46.69
C TYR A 2 6.91 -1.39 45.57
N ARG A 3 6.04 -2.36 45.87
CA ARG A 3 5.58 -3.36 44.90
C ARG A 3 4.61 -2.66 43.94
N ARG A 4 5.01 -2.46 42.68
CA ARG A 4 4.13 -1.89 41.66
C ARG A 4 2.83 -2.70 41.56
N PRO A 5 1.66 -2.05 41.37
CA PRO A 5 0.40 -2.75 41.27
C PRO A 5 0.43 -3.73 40.09
N LEU A 6 -0.18 -4.91 40.27
CA LEU A 6 -0.21 -5.99 39.28
C LEU A 6 -0.70 -5.51 37.90
N LEU A 7 -1.65 -4.57 37.90
CA LEU A 7 -2.19 -3.94 36.69
C LEU A 7 -1.13 -3.21 35.86
N TYR A 8 -0.24 -2.44 36.50
CA TYR A 8 0.82 -1.72 35.81
C TYR A 8 1.75 -2.67 35.05
N ARG A 9 2.17 -3.77 35.70
CA ARG A 9 3.03 -4.78 35.08
C ARG A 9 2.37 -5.46 33.87
N ARG A 10 1.06 -5.74 33.96
CA ARG A 10 0.31 -6.32 32.83
C ARG A 10 0.22 -5.36 31.64
N LEU A 11 -0.05 -4.07 31.89
CA LEU A 11 -0.14 -3.05 30.84
C LEU A 11 1.20 -2.85 30.10
N THR A 12 2.31 -2.77 30.83
CA THR A 12 3.64 -2.68 30.23
C THR A 12 3.96 -3.91 29.39
N LEU A 13 3.59 -5.12 29.83
CA LEU A 13 3.81 -6.35 29.08
C LEU A 13 3.03 -6.36 27.76
N VAL A 14 1.76 -5.96 27.79
CA VAL A 14 0.93 -5.86 26.58
C VAL A 14 1.55 -4.87 25.57
N LEU A 15 1.95 -3.68 26.02
CA LEU A 15 2.60 -2.70 25.16
C LEU A 15 3.95 -3.19 24.62
N PHE A 16 4.74 -3.88 25.45
CA PHE A 16 6.01 -4.45 25.00
C PHE A 16 5.81 -5.51 23.92
N PHE A 17 4.81 -6.38 24.08
CA PHE A 17 4.49 -7.41 23.09
C PHE A 17 3.99 -6.81 21.77
N ILE A 18 3.04 -5.87 21.82
CA ILE A 18 2.50 -5.21 20.62
C ILE A 18 3.60 -4.47 19.88
N ASN A 19 4.39 -3.64 20.57
CA ASN A 19 5.45 -2.87 19.93
C ASN A 19 6.61 -3.77 19.49
N GLY A 20 6.93 -4.84 20.21
CA GLY A 20 7.92 -5.84 19.79
C GLY A 20 7.52 -6.53 18.48
N LEU A 21 6.25 -6.94 18.34
CA LEU A 21 5.74 -7.52 17.10
C LEU A 21 5.77 -6.50 15.96
N SER A 22 5.33 -5.26 16.20
CA SER A 22 5.39 -4.17 15.21
C SER A 22 6.82 -3.89 14.76
N PHE A 23 7.79 -3.91 15.68
CA PHE A 23 9.21 -3.75 15.36
C PHE A 23 9.69 -4.86 14.41
N LEU A 24 9.38 -6.12 14.71
CA LEU A 24 9.76 -7.26 13.87
C LEU A 24 9.11 -7.20 12.47
N LEU A 25 7.84 -6.79 12.38
CA LEU A 25 7.16 -6.60 11.10
C LEU A 25 7.79 -5.45 10.31
N GLY A 26 8.09 -4.33 10.96
CA GLY A 26 8.73 -3.17 10.33
C GLY A 26 10.13 -3.50 9.81
N THR A 27 10.95 -4.21 10.60
CA THR A 27 12.28 -4.65 10.15
C THR A 27 12.19 -5.67 9.01
N ALA A 28 11.24 -6.60 9.06
CA ALA A 28 11.01 -7.56 7.97
C ALA A 28 10.65 -6.84 6.66
N LEU A 29 9.81 -5.80 6.71
CA LEU A 29 9.48 -4.97 5.54
C LEU A 29 10.74 -4.27 5.00
N ILE A 30 11.52 -3.62 5.86
CA ILE A 30 12.76 -2.96 5.43
C ILE A 30 13.72 -3.98 4.79
N SER A 31 13.93 -5.13 5.42
CA SER A 31 14.79 -6.18 4.90
C SER A 31 14.31 -6.71 3.55
N LEU A 32 13.01 -6.95 3.38
CA LEU A 32 12.43 -7.38 2.11
C LEU A 32 12.61 -6.31 1.03
N GLY A 33 12.42 -5.04 1.38
CA GLY A 33 12.63 -3.93 0.45
C GLY A 33 14.08 -3.77 0.03
N VAL A 34 15.04 -3.87 0.97
CA VAL A 34 16.47 -3.83 0.65
C VAL A 34 16.87 -5.04 -0.21
N TYR A 35 16.37 -6.24 0.12
CA TYR A 35 16.59 -7.44 -0.67
C TYR A 35 16.07 -7.27 -2.10
N ALA A 36 14.87 -6.71 -2.27
CA ALA A 36 14.28 -6.39 -3.58
C ALA A 36 15.16 -5.44 -4.41
N ILE A 37 15.81 -4.44 -3.79
CA ILE A 37 16.76 -3.55 -4.49
C ILE A 37 18.02 -4.30 -4.93
N ILE A 38 18.50 -5.25 -4.13
CA ILE A 38 19.72 -6.00 -4.46
C ILE A 38 19.45 -6.98 -5.61
N ASP A 39 18.29 -7.67 -5.58
CA ASP A 39 17.89 -8.67 -6.58
C ASP A 39 17.21 -8.06 -7.83
N ASN A 40 17.39 -6.74 -8.04
CA ASN A 40 16.72 -5.95 -9.09
C ASN A 40 16.76 -6.59 -10.49
N ALA A 41 17.77 -7.40 -10.83
CA ALA A 41 17.99 -7.91 -12.18
C ALA A 41 16.81 -8.74 -12.73
N ASN A 42 16.23 -9.66 -11.93
CA ASN A 42 15.23 -10.60 -12.44
C ASN A 42 13.79 -10.05 -12.38
N ILE A 43 13.51 -9.16 -11.44
CA ILE A 43 12.14 -8.68 -11.17
C ILE A 43 11.87 -7.34 -11.89
N SER A 44 12.89 -6.51 -12.09
CA SER A 44 12.73 -5.20 -12.73
C SER A 44 12.38 -5.26 -14.21
N GLU A 45 12.72 -6.36 -14.90
CA GLU A 45 12.29 -6.63 -16.28
C GLU A 45 10.78 -6.86 -16.38
N LEU A 46 10.14 -7.38 -15.32
CA LEU A 46 8.72 -7.73 -15.32
C LEU A 46 7.80 -6.55 -14.97
N PHE A 47 8.26 -5.66 -14.08
CA PHE A 47 7.47 -4.53 -13.56
C PHE A 47 7.86 -3.18 -14.16
N GLY A 48 8.92 -3.13 -14.97
CA GLY A 48 9.56 -1.89 -15.38
C GLY A 48 10.39 -1.29 -14.25
N THR A 49 11.67 -1.03 -14.53
CA THR A 49 12.67 -0.65 -13.51
C THR A 49 12.25 0.51 -12.61
N THR A 50 11.47 1.47 -13.11
CA THR A 50 11.08 2.67 -12.36
C THR A 50 9.89 2.44 -11.45
N LEU A 51 8.88 1.69 -11.91
CA LEU A 51 7.69 1.37 -11.14
C LEU A 51 8.02 0.41 -9.99
N TYR A 52 8.81 -0.63 -10.27
CA TYR A 52 9.29 -1.57 -9.26
C TYR A 52 10.02 -0.84 -8.12
N THR A 53 11.02 -0.03 -8.50
CA THR A 53 11.85 0.70 -7.56
C THR A 53 11.02 1.67 -6.69
N SER A 54 10.03 2.34 -7.28
CA SER A 54 9.14 3.24 -6.54
C SER A 54 8.29 2.51 -5.50
N GLY A 55 7.72 1.36 -5.85
CA GLY A 55 6.98 0.52 -4.90
C GLY A 55 7.85 0.03 -3.74
N VAL A 56 9.08 -0.38 -4.05
CA VAL A 56 10.05 -0.84 -3.04
C VAL A 56 10.44 0.28 -2.07
N TYR A 57 10.67 1.51 -2.55
CA TYR A 57 10.97 2.64 -1.67
C TYR A 57 9.80 2.99 -0.74
N ILE A 58 8.56 2.93 -1.23
CA ILE A 58 7.37 3.14 -0.39
C ILE A 58 7.31 2.09 0.73
N LEU A 59 7.57 0.82 0.40
CA LEU A 59 7.58 -0.28 1.37
C LEU A 59 8.65 -0.06 2.46
N ILE A 60 9.87 0.33 2.09
CA ILE A 60 10.94 0.66 3.05
C ILE A 60 10.55 1.85 3.93
N PHE A 61 10.00 2.92 3.32
CA PHE A 61 9.60 4.13 4.05
C PHE A 61 8.57 3.83 5.15
N PHE A 62 7.51 3.07 4.83
CA PHE A 62 6.52 2.66 5.83
C PHE A 62 7.11 1.71 6.87
N GLY A 63 8.02 0.80 6.47
CA GLY A 63 8.74 -0.06 7.40
C GLY A 63 9.53 0.74 8.44
N ILE A 64 10.22 1.80 8.03
CA ILE A 64 10.96 2.71 8.93
C ILE A 64 10.01 3.39 9.91
N ILE A 65 8.87 3.92 9.43
CA ILE A 65 7.88 4.56 10.30
C ILE A 65 7.37 3.57 11.36
N ILE A 66 7.04 2.33 10.97
CA ILE A 66 6.57 1.29 11.89
C ILE A 66 7.63 1.00 12.97
N VAL A 67 8.90 0.87 12.59
CA VAL A 67 10.02 0.64 13.52
C VAL A 67 10.16 1.80 14.50
N LEU A 68 10.11 3.05 14.02
CA LEU A 68 10.24 4.23 14.88
C LEU A 68 9.09 4.32 15.89
N VAL A 69 7.85 4.11 15.45
CA VAL A 69 6.67 4.10 16.32
C VAL A 69 6.76 2.98 17.35
N ALA A 70 7.23 1.80 16.95
CA ALA A 70 7.46 0.68 17.85
C ALA A 70 8.51 0.99 18.94
N ILE A 71 9.65 1.59 18.56
CA ILE A 71 10.68 2.03 19.51
C ILE A 71 10.10 3.10 20.46
N CYS A 72 9.36 4.07 19.94
CA CYS A 72 8.69 5.06 20.79
C CYS A 72 7.74 4.39 21.79
N GLY A 73 6.99 3.37 21.36
CA GLY A 73 6.07 2.62 22.21
C GLY A 73 6.76 1.80 23.30
N THR A 74 7.87 1.13 22.99
CA THR A 74 8.65 0.40 24.00
C THR A 74 9.27 1.36 25.02
N VAL A 75 9.86 2.47 24.55
CA VAL A 75 10.44 3.50 25.43
C VAL A 75 9.35 4.16 26.29
N ALA A 76 8.15 4.41 25.76
CA ALA A 76 7.01 4.95 26.50
C ALA A 76 6.48 3.98 27.58
N ALA A 77 6.62 2.66 27.37
CA ALA A 77 6.19 1.64 28.31
C ALA A 77 7.20 1.44 29.45
N GLU A 78 8.50 1.57 29.18
CA GLU A 78 9.58 1.42 30.17
C GLU A 78 9.85 2.70 30.97
N LYS A 79 9.92 3.85 30.29
CA LYS A 79 10.22 5.13 30.94
C LYS A 79 8.94 5.69 31.53
N GLU A 80 8.95 6.02 32.83
CA GLU A 80 7.89 6.79 33.50
C GLU A 80 7.89 8.28 33.06
N ASN A 81 8.38 8.59 31.86
CA ASN A 81 8.35 9.92 31.30
C ASN A 81 6.99 10.18 30.66
N ARG A 82 6.21 11.05 31.30
CA ARG A 82 4.89 11.45 30.81
C ARG A 82 4.93 12.01 29.39
N CYS A 83 5.95 12.80 29.06
CA CYS A 83 6.07 13.39 27.73
C CYS A 83 6.13 12.30 26.65
N MET A 84 6.94 11.25 26.86
CA MET A 84 7.06 10.14 25.91
C MET A 84 5.75 9.36 25.73
N ASN A 85 5.03 9.10 26.82
CA ASN A 85 3.76 8.39 26.77
C ASN A 85 2.64 9.23 26.12
N VAL A 86 2.61 10.55 26.39
CA VAL A 86 1.70 11.48 25.68
C VAL A 86 2.00 11.49 24.18
N THR A 87 3.26 11.61 23.78
CA THR A 87 3.65 11.60 22.36
C THR A 87 3.24 10.29 21.67
N TYR A 88 3.53 9.14 22.29
CA TYR A 88 3.11 7.84 21.75
C TYR A 88 1.58 7.73 21.62
N SER A 89 0.84 8.16 22.65
CA SER A 89 -0.63 8.16 22.62
C SER A 89 -1.17 9.08 21.53
N ALA A 90 -0.56 10.26 21.32
CA ALA A 90 -0.94 11.18 20.25
C ALA A 90 -0.71 10.57 18.85
N ILE A 91 0.42 9.90 18.64
CA ILE A 91 0.72 9.19 17.38
C ILE A 91 -0.34 8.11 17.12
N LEU A 92 -0.68 7.29 18.12
CA LEU A 92 -1.72 6.26 17.99
C LEU A 92 -3.09 6.86 17.69
N CYS A 93 -3.48 7.96 18.36
CA CYS A 93 -4.72 8.66 18.08
C CYS A 93 -4.78 9.14 16.63
N ILE A 94 -3.71 9.77 16.14
CA ILE A 94 -3.63 10.25 14.75
C ILE A 94 -3.74 9.07 13.77
N ALA A 95 -3.04 7.97 14.02
CA ALA A 95 -3.11 6.78 13.17
C ALA A 95 -4.52 6.16 13.12
N ILE A 96 -5.21 6.08 14.27
CA ILE A 96 -6.60 5.59 14.33
C ILE A 96 -7.53 6.51 13.54
N LEU A 97 -7.38 7.84 13.67
CA LEU A 97 -8.18 8.79 12.92
C LEU A 97 -7.95 8.65 11.41
N PHE A 98 -6.70 8.52 10.96
CA PHE A 98 -6.40 8.29 9.55
C PHE A 98 -7.02 6.99 9.02
N LEU A 99 -6.91 5.89 9.76
CA LEU A 99 -7.52 4.61 9.37
C LEU A 99 -9.05 4.70 9.32
N PHE A 100 -9.65 5.35 10.31
CA PHE A 100 -11.10 5.53 10.38
C PHE A 100 -11.63 6.39 9.24
N ILE A 101 -11.02 7.56 9.00
CA ILE A 101 -11.39 8.46 7.90
C ILE A 101 -11.20 7.78 6.56
N SER A 102 -10.07 7.11 6.34
CA SER A 102 -9.81 6.37 5.09
C SER A 102 -10.84 5.27 4.86
N GLY A 103 -11.20 4.53 5.91
CA GLY A 103 -12.26 3.52 5.85
C GLY A 103 -13.62 4.11 5.46
N ILE A 104 -14.01 5.24 6.06
CA ILE A 104 -15.26 5.94 5.71
C ILE A 104 -15.24 6.40 4.26
N ILE A 105 -14.14 7.02 3.80
CA ILE A 105 -14.03 7.53 2.44
C ILE A 105 -14.25 6.41 1.42
N VAL A 106 -13.59 5.25 1.61
CA VAL A 106 -13.72 4.09 0.72
C VAL A 106 -15.13 3.53 0.73
N LEU A 107 -15.81 3.50 1.88
CA LEU A 107 -17.16 2.95 2.01
C LEU A 107 -18.23 3.88 1.43
N VAL A 108 -18.17 5.18 1.73
CA VAL A 108 -19.19 6.16 1.34
C VAL A 108 -19.04 6.58 -0.12
N PHE A 109 -17.80 6.84 -0.57
CA PHE A 109 -17.53 7.38 -1.90
C PHE A 109 -17.07 6.32 -2.89
N LYS A 110 -17.40 5.04 -2.67
CA LYS A 110 -16.94 3.93 -3.53
C LYS A 110 -17.22 4.18 -5.02
N ASN A 111 -18.41 4.67 -5.36
CA ASN A 111 -18.80 4.94 -6.74
C ASN A 111 -18.04 6.14 -7.31
N SER A 112 -17.98 7.25 -6.57
CA SER A 112 -17.24 8.45 -6.97
C SER A 112 -15.74 8.20 -7.14
N LEU A 113 -15.13 7.42 -6.25
CA LEU A 113 -13.73 6.99 -6.35
C LEU A 113 -13.50 6.14 -7.61
N GLY A 114 -14.47 5.30 -7.97
CA GLY A 114 -14.45 4.55 -9.23
C GLY A 114 -14.41 5.47 -10.45
N GLU A 115 -15.31 6.45 -10.54
CA GLU A 115 -15.34 7.38 -11.66
C GLU A 115 -14.10 8.28 -11.73
N VAL A 116 -13.60 8.74 -10.58
CA VAL A 116 -12.35 9.50 -10.51
C VAL A 116 -11.18 8.63 -10.99
N ALA A 117 -11.08 7.38 -10.53
CA ALA A 117 -10.04 6.46 -10.96
C ALA A 117 -10.12 6.19 -12.47
N ARG A 118 -11.32 5.94 -13.01
CA ARG A 118 -11.53 5.76 -14.46
C ARG A 118 -11.10 7.00 -15.25
N THR A 119 -11.44 8.19 -14.78
CA THR A 119 -11.05 9.47 -15.40
C THR A 119 -9.53 9.66 -15.40
N ILE A 120 -8.87 9.34 -14.29
CA ILE A 120 -7.41 9.38 -14.18
C ILE A 120 -6.78 8.35 -15.13
N MET A 121 -7.32 7.13 -15.21
CA MET A 121 -6.85 6.12 -16.15
C MET A 121 -6.98 6.62 -17.60
N LEU A 122 -8.12 7.20 -17.98
CA LEU A 122 -8.29 7.77 -19.33
C LEU A 122 -7.28 8.88 -19.62
N SER A 123 -7.10 9.81 -18.67
CA SER A 123 -6.16 10.92 -18.84
C SER A 123 -4.71 10.46 -18.94
N THR A 124 -4.30 9.52 -18.07
CA THR A 124 -2.92 8.99 -18.07
C THR A 124 -2.64 8.17 -19.32
N LEU A 125 -3.59 7.36 -19.79
CA LEU A 125 -3.45 6.62 -21.04
C LEU A 125 -3.32 7.56 -22.25
N ARG A 126 -4.20 8.57 -22.37
CA ARG A 126 -4.19 9.48 -23.51
C ARG A 126 -2.98 10.40 -23.55
N ASN A 127 -2.61 10.97 -22.39
CA ASN A 127 -1.69 12.11 -22.34
C ASN A 127 -0.28 11.77 -21.84
N GLN A 128 -0.10 10.63 -21.19
CA GLN A 128 1.12 10.33 -20.43
C GLN A 128 1.75 8.97 -20.76
N TYR A 129 0.97 8.00 -21.25
CA TYR A 129 1.48 6.75 -21.80
C TYR A 129 2.40 7.05 -22.99
N GLY A 130 3.57 6.41 -23.03
CA GLY A 130 4.63 6.69 -24.01
C GLY A 130 5.47 7.95 -23.70
N ARG A 131 5.00 8.86 -22.83
CA ARG A 131 5.72 10.09 -22.45
C ARG A 131 6.62 9.91 -21.24
N TYR A 132 6.09 9.28 -20.19
CA TYR A 132 6.80 9.09 -18.93
C TYR A 132 7.01 7.61 -18.66
N LYS A 133 8.27 7.20 -18.52
CA LYS A 133 8.65 5.78 -18.36
C LYS A 133 7.86 5.09 -17.24
N ILE A 134 7.74 5.70 -16.06
CA ILE A 134 7.01 5.12 -14.93
C ILE A 134 5.52 4.87 -15.24
N ILE A 135 4.90 5.72 -16.06
CA ILE A 135 3.50 5.59 -16.45
C ILE A 135 3.35 4.55 -17.56
N THR A 136 4.28 4.52 -18.52
CA THR A 136 4.35 3.48 -19.55
C THR A 136 4.52 2.09 -18.93
N ASP A 137 5.46 1.95 -17.99
CA ASP A 137 5.72 0.72 -17.25
C ASP A 137 4.47 0.30 -16.45
N ALA A 138 3.80 1.23 -15.76
CA ALA A 138 2.56 0.95 -15.02
C ALA A 138 1.44 0.46 -15.93
N TRP A 139 1.25 1.07 -17.09
CA TRP A 139 0.25 0.64 -18.07
C TRP A 139 0.58 -0.71 -18.68
N ASN A 140 1.83 -0.94 -19.09
CA ASN A 140 2.27 -2.23 -19.64
C ASN A 140 2.11 -3.34 -18.62
N PHE A 141 2.55 -3.10 -17.37
CA PHE A 141 2.36 -4.03 -16.28
C PHE A 141 0.89 -4.35 -16.06
N THR A 142 0.03 -3.33 -15.98
CA THR A 142 -1.41 -3.49 -15.75
C THR A 142 -2.07 -4.29 -16.87
N GLN A 143 -1.83 -3.94 -18.13
CA GLN A 143 -2.44 -4.58 -19.30
C GLN A 143 -2.02 -6.06 -19.42
N THR A 144 -0.73 -6.35 -19.28
CA THR A 144 -0.21 -7.72 -19.35
C THR A 144 -0.68 -8.58 -18.17
N ASN A 145 -0.60 -8.08 -16.93
CA ASN A 145 -0.88 -8.89 -15.74
C ASN A 145 -2.37 -9.04 -15.45
N LEU A 146 -3.18 -8.00 -15.71
CA LEU A 146 -4.64 -8.08 -15.57
C LEU A 146 -5.32 -8.59 -16.84
N ARG A 147 -4.56 -8.86 -17.91
CA ARG A 147 -5.06 -9.40 -19.19
C ARG A 147 -6.18 -8.53 -19.76
N CYS A 148 -5.90 -7.23 -19.82
CA CYS A 148 -6.83 -6.19 -20.20
C CYS A 148 -6.20 -5.25 -21.22
N CYS A 149 -7.02 -4.47 -21.92
CA CYS A 149 -6.55 -3.44 -22.83
C CYS A 149 -7.31 -2.14 -22.62
N ALA A 150 -6.60 -1.02 -22.68
CA ALA A 150 -7.15 0.32 -22.45
C ALA A 150 -7.91 0.43 -21.12
N VAL A 151 -8.73 1.48 -20.97
CA VAL A 151 -9.46 1.73 -19.72
C VAL A 151 -10.74 0.91 -19.66
N ASP A 152 -11.56 1.03 -20.70
CA ASP A 152 -12.89 0.44 -20.79
C ASP A 152 -12.90 -0.82 -21.63
N ASP A 153 -13.93 -1.63 -21.44
CA ASP A 153 -14.17 -2.80 -22.29
C ASP A 153 -14.30 -2.33 -23.73
N SER A 154 -13.49 -2.93 -24.61
CA SER A 154 -13.40 -2.53 -26.01
C SER A 154 -13.01 -1.06 -26.26
N GLY A 155 -12.34 -0.41 -25.29
CA GLY A 155 -11.99 1.01 -25.30
C GLY A 155 -10.67 1.36 -25.97
N TRP A 156 -10.15 0.55 -26.89
CA TRP A 156 -8.84 0.78 -27.54
C TRP A 156 -8.77 2.07 -28.36
N GLN A 157 -9.90 2.70 -28.70
CA GLN A 157 -9.93 4.04 -29.32
C GLN A 157 -9.34 5.11 -28.39
N ALA A 158 -9.15 4.80 -27.10
CA ALA A 158 -8.40 5.65 -26.20
C ALA A 158 -6.93 5.86 -26.66
N TYR A 159 -6.38 4.98 -27.50
CA TYR A 159 -5.07 5.16 -28.13
C TYR A 159 -5.09 6.16 -29.29
N ASN A 160 -6.21 6.31 -30.02
CA ASN A 160 -6.29 7.23 -31.15
C ASN A 160 -6.02 8.67 -30.69
N ASP A 161 -5.11 9.34 -31.40
CA ASP A 161 -4.66 10.71 -31.11
C ASP A 161 -4.08 10.87 -29.69
N SER A 162 -3.66 9.77 -29.06
CA SER A 162 -2.92 9.81 -27.81
C SER A 162 -1.47 10.29 -28.04
N TRP A 163 -0.79 10.66 -26.95
CA TRP A 163 0.64 10.98 -27.01
C TRP A 163 1.44 9.82 -27.60
N TRP A 164 1.17 8.59 -27.14
CA TRP A 164 1.84 7.40 -27.66
C TRP A 164 1.60 7.22 -29.16
N ASP A 165 0.36 7.36 -29.63
CA ASP A 165 0.02 7.19 -31.04
C ASP A 165 0.69 8.25 -31.94
N THR A 166 0.71 9.50 -31.48
CA THR A 166 1.22 10.62 -32.29
C THR A 166 2.75 10.72 -32.31
N PHE A 167 3.43 10.36 -31.21
CA PHE A 167 4.87 10.62 -31.02
C PHE A 167 5.72 9.36 -30.81
N VAL A 168 5.14 8.25 -30.38
CA VAL A 168 5.91 7.03 -30.07
C VAL A 168 5.70 5.98 -31.14
N ASN A 169 4.44 5.71 -31.46
CA ASN A 169 4.02 4.76 -32.49
C ASN A 169 4.53 5.19 -33.88
N LYS A 170 4.35 6.48 -34.21
CA LYS A 170 4.79 7.08 -35.48
C LYS A 170 6.31 7.11 -35.69
N ASP A 171 7.08 7.26 -34.61
CA ASP A 171 8.53 7.41 -34.68
C ASP A 171 9.29 6.06 -34.60
N LEU A 172 8.68 5.02 -34.01
CA LEU A 172 9.34 3.73 -33.77
C LEU A 172 8.97 2.62 -34.78
N TYR A 173 7.81 2.68 -35.42
CA TYR A 173 7.35 1.63 -36.31
C TYR A 173 6.78 2.24 -37.62
N GLU A 174 7.33 1.86 -38.77
CA GLU A 174 6.64 1.98 -40.07
C GLU A 174 5.32 1.19 -40.13
N ASN A 175 4.99 0.48 -39.05
CA ASN A 175 3.74 -0.24 -38.87
C ASN A 175 2.74 0.69 -38.19
N ASN A 176 1.65 1.03 -38.87
CA ASN A 176 0.52 1.79 -38.34
C ASN A 176 -0.24 0.99 -37.25
N ALA A 177 0.44 0.65 -36.14
CA ALA A 177 -0.10 -0.17 -35.07
C ALA A 177 -1.23 0.59 -34.38
N LYS A 178 -2.38 -0.05 -34.23
CA LYS A 178 -3.57 0.61 -33.66
C LYS A 178 -3.57 0.62 -32.12
N ILE A 179 -2.72 -0.17 -31.49
CA ILE A 179 -2.64 -0.38 -30.04
C ILE A 179 -1.21 -0.71 -29.57
N ALA A 180 -0.97 -0.52 -28.28
CA ALA A 180 0.27 -0.93 -27.63
C ALA A 180 0.45 -2.45 -27.58
N GLU A 181 1.70 -2.92 -27.60
CA GLU A 181 2.03 -4.35 -27.53
C GLU A 181 1.52 -5.02 -26.24
N SER A 182 1.46 -4.29 -25.13
CA SER A 182 0.96 -4.80 -23.83
C SER A 182 -0.54 -5.14 -23.82
N CYS A 183 -1.31 -4.68 -24.82
CA CYS A 183 -2.69 -5.12 -25.06
C CYS A 183 -2.79 -6.48 -25.76
N CYS A 184 -1.68 -6.99 -26.30
CA CYS A 184 -1.65 -8.23 -27.07
C CYS A 184 -1.55 -9.45 -26.16
N LYS A 185 -2.25 -10.51 -26.56
CA LYS A 185 -2.21 -11.79 -25.85
C LYS A 185 -0.84 -12.43 -26.00
N THR A 186 -0.30 -12.86 -24.87
CA THR A 186 0.89 -13.69 -24.83
C THR A 186 0.54 -15.14 -24.51
N ILE A 187 1.45 -16.04 -24.84
CA ILE A 187 1.33 -17.46 -24.50
C ILE A 187 1.32 -17.58 -22.98
N ILE A 188 0.38 -18.33 -22.42
CA ILE A 188 0.36 -18.61 -20.99
C ILE A 188 1.30 -19.77 -20.72
N ASP A 189 2.22 -19.58 -19.78
CA ASP A 189 3.07 -20.66 -19.31
C ASP A 189 2.23 -21.69 -18.55
N GLY A 190 2.22 -22.92 -19.05
CA GLY A 190 1.46 -24.03 -18.48
C GLY A 190 1.92 -24.47 -17.09
N LEU A 191 3.16 -24.16 -16.67
CA LEU A 191 3.66 -24.48 -15.34
C LEU A 191 3.27 -23.44 -14.31
N THR A 192 3.40 -22.15 -14.67
CA THR A 192 3.28 -21.04 -13.71
C THR A 192 1.92 -20.34 -13.77
N GLY A 193 1.19 -20.49 -14.88
CA GLY A 193 -0.07 -19.79 -15.13
C GLY A 193 0.11 -18.31 -15.46
N TRP A 194 1.35 -17.82 -15.58
CA TRP A 194 1.67 -16.42 -15.87
C TRP A 194 1.83 -16.15 -17.37
N PRO A 195 1.62 -14.90 -17.82
CA PRO A 195 1.88 -14.49 -19.20
C PRO A 195 3.37 -14.61 -19.53
N SER A 196 3.70 -15.28 -20.64
CA SER A 196 5.05 -15.31 -21.21
C SER A 196 5.39 -13.97 -21.87
N THR A 197 6.66 -13.79 -22.24
CA THR A 197 7.13 -12.69 -23.10
C THR A 197 6.83 -12.92 -24.58
N THR A 198 6.39 -14.14 -24.95
CA THR A 198 6.09 -14.50 -26.34
C THR A 198 4.63 -14.19 -26.68
N TYR A 199 4.41 -13.32 -27.67
CA TYR A 199 3.08 -13.02 -28.18
C TYR A 199 2.51 -14.17 -28.99
N LEU A 200 1.19 -14.34 -28.94
CA LEU A 200 0.49 -15.33 -29.75
C LEU A 200 0.57 -14.97 -31.25
N ASP A 201 0.22 -13.73 -31.59
CA ASP A 201 0.30 -13.18 -32.94
C ASP A 201 0.35 -11.65 -32.86
N LEU A 202 1.57 -11.11 -32.73
CA LEU A 202 1.80 -9.67 -32.56
C LEU A 202 1.37 -8.84 -33.79
N PRO A 203 1.71 -9.24 -35.04
CA PRO A 203 1.25 -8.52 -36.23
C PRO A 203 -0.27 -8.48 -36.34
N ARG A 204 -0.97 -9.60 -36.08
CA ARG A 204 -2.43 -9.64 -36.06
C ARG A 204 -3.01 -8.75 -34.97
N CYS A 205 -2.41 -8.76 -33.78
CA CYS A 205 -2.84 -7.92 -32.68
C CYS A 205 -2.81 -6.42 -33.04
N GLN A 206 -1.66 -5.93 -33.54
CA GLN A 206 -1.43 -4.50 -33.76
C GLN A 206 -2.00 -3.97 -35.08
N ASN A 207 -1.98 -4.78 -36.14
CA ASN A 207 -2.26 -4.34 -37.51
C ASN A 207 -3.53 -4.97 -38.11
N TRP A 208 -4.47 -5.44 -37.28
CA TRP A 208 -5.71 -6.01 -37.80
C TRP A 208 -6.47 -4.99 -38.66
N GLN A 209 -6.73 -5.36 -39.92
CA GLN A 209 -7.33 -4.49 -40.93
C GLN A 209 -8.65 -3.84 -40.46
N TYR A 210 -9.50 -4.60 -39.76
CA TYR A 210 -10.79 -4.12 -39.25
C TYR A 210 -10.69 -3.45 -37.86
N GLY A 211 -9.51 -3.44 -37.24
CA GLY A 211 -9.36 -3.13 -35.82
C GLY A 211 -10.11 -4.15 -34.93
N PRO A 212 -9.99 -4.09 -33.60
CA PRO A 212 -10.85 -4.91 -32.78
C PRO A 212 -12.32 -4.52 -33.04
N PRO A 213 -13.25 -5.46 -33.27
CA PRO A 213 -14.63 -5.13 -33.59
C PRO A 213 -15.37 -4.57 -32.38
N TYR A 214 -16.18 -3.52 -32.60
CA TYR A 214 -17.03 -2.90 -31.56
C TYR A 214 -18.24 -3.79 -31.17
N HIS A 215 -18.51 -4.84 -31.94
CA HIS A 215 -19.68 -5.70 -31.81
C HIS A 215 -19.28 -7.17 -31.62
N PHE A 216 -20.15 -7.95 -31.00
CA PHE A 216 -20.00 -9.40 -30.82
C PHE A 216 -20.19 -10.20 -32.12
N GLU A 217 -20.55 -9.55 -33.22
CA GLU A 217 -20.78 -10.16 -34.53
C GLU A 217 -19.72 -9.67 -35.53
N GLY A 218 -19.17 -10.61 -36.30
CA GLY A 218 -18.17 -10.35 -37.35
C GLY A 218 -16.76 -10.86 -37.06
N PRO A 219 -15.78 -10.50 -37.92
CA PRO A 219 -14.40 -10.94 -37.78
C PRO A 219 -13.75 -10.36 -36.51
N HIS A 220 -13.34 -11.23 -35.58
CA HIS A 220 -12.69 -10.83 -34.34
C HIS A 220 -11.17 -10.98 -34.40
N ASN A 221 -10.49 -10.03 -33.77
CA ASN A 221 -9.07 -10.15 -33.46
C ASN A 221 -8.95 -10.97 -32.17
N ASP A 222 -8.58 -12.23 -32.27
CA ASP A 222 -8.40 -13.11 -31.09
C ASP A 222 -7.07 -12.87 -30.37
N ALA A 223 -6.17 -12.04 -30.93
CA ALA A 223 -4.84 -11.75 -30.38
C ALA A 223 -4.81 -10.54 -29.42
N ILE A 224 -5.96 -9.93 -29.09
CA ILE A 224 -6.09 -8.77 -28.17
C ILE A 224 -6.94 -9.10 -26.94
N TYR A 225 -6.64 -8.48 -25.80
CA TYR A 225 -7.54 -8.46 -24.65
C TYR A 225 -8.72 -7.48 -24.86
N TYR A 226 -9.96 -7.96 -24.80
CA TYR A 226 -11.16 -7.11 -24.96
C TYR A 226 -11.64 -6.45 -23.66
N GLY A 227 -11.28 -7.03 -22.51
CA GLY A 227 -11.65 -6.47 -21.21
C GLY A 227 -10.88 -5.21 -20.89
N GLY A 228 -11.56 -4.20 -20.35
CA GLY A 228 -10.97 -2.95 -19.92
C GLY A 228 -10.19 -3.10 -18.62
N CYS A 229 -9.10 -2.36 -18.48
CA CYS A 229 -8.28 -2.44 -17.27
C CYS A 229 -8.97 -1.85 -16.04
N PHE A 230 -9.94 -0.94 -16.19
CA PHE A 230 -10.70 -0.43 -15.06
C PHE A 230 -11.55 -1.53 -14.41
N ASN A 231 -12.32 -2.27 -15.20
CA ASN A 231 -13.14 -3.38 -14.70
C ASN A 231 -12.27 -4.53 -14.18
N SER A 232 -11.17 -4.84 -14.87
CA SER A 232 -10.23 -5.88 -14.45
C SER A 232 -9.55 -5.54 -13.12
N LEU A 233 -9.10 -4.28 -12.95
CA LEU A 233 -8.52 -3.80 -11.70
C LEU A 233 -9.57 -3.76 -10.57
N LYS A 234 -10.80 -3.33 -10.86
CA LYS A 234 -11.90 -3.36 -9.90
C LYS A 234 -12.20 -4.77 -9.40
N ASN A 235 -12.19 -5.76 -10.30
CA ASN A 235 -12.37 -7.17 -9.94
C ASN A 235 -11.19 -7.69 -9.12
N TYR A 236 -9.96 -7.36 -9.50
CA TYR A 236 -8.76 -7.70 -8.74
C TYR A 236 -8.81 -7.15 -7.31
N ILE A 237 -9.11 -5.85 -7.16
CA ILE A 237 -9.27 -5.20 -5.86
C ILE A 237 -10.44 -5.81 -5.10
N SER A 238 -11.54 -6.19 -5.74
CA SER A 238 -12.67 -6.83 -5.06
C SER A 238 -12.30 -8.20 -4.49
N THR A 239 -11.45 -8.95 -5.19
CA THR A 239 -10.99 -10.28 -4.75
C THR A 239 -10.10 -10.18 -3.51
N TYR A 240 -9.07 -9.32 -3.55
CA TYR A 240 -8.13 -9.17 -2.43
C TYR A 240 -8.59 -8.17 -1.36
N GLY A 241 -9.58 -7.34 -1.68
CA GLY A 241 -10.04 -6.25 -0.82
C GLY A 241 -10.67 -6.72 0.49
N LYS A 242 -11.26 -7.93 0.52
CA LYS A 242 -11.78 -8.52 1.76
C LYS A 242 -10.65 -8.82 2.76
N ALA A 243 -9.54 -9.38 2.28
CA ALA A 243 -8.38 -9.68 3.13
C ALA A 243 -7.72 -8.39 3.63
N LEU A 244 -7.53 -7.40 2.76
CA LEU A 244 -7.01 -6.07 3.14
C LEU A 244 -7.91 -5.37 4.16
N GLY A 245 -9.24 -5.43 3.97
CA GLY A 245 -10.20 -4.89 4.92
C GLY A 245 -10.14 -5.58 6.29
N ALA A 246 -9.99 -6.91 6.32
CA ALA A 246 -9.82 -7.66 7.56
C ALA A 246 -8.52 -7.29 8.29
N LEU A 247 -7.41 -7.16 7.56
CA LEU A 247 -6.12 -6.72 8.14
C LEU A 247 -6.21 -5.29 8.70
N ALA A 248 -6.89 -4.38 8.01
CA ALA A 248 -7.11 -3.01 8.48
C ALA A 248 -7.95 -2.99 9.77
N LEU A 249 -9.00 -3.82 9.86
CA LEU A 249 -9.82 -3.95 11.06
C LEU A 249 -9.01 -4.49 12.25
N ILE A 250 -8.22 -5.55 12.03
CA ILE A 250 -7.33 -6.12 13.06
C ILE A 250 -6.35 -5.05 13.54
N THR A 251 -5.74 -4.32 12.61
CA THR A 251 -4.81 -3.22 12.92
C THR A 251 -5.49 -2.14 13.75
N MET A 252 -6.72 -1.74 13.40
CA MET A 252 -7.51 -0.77 14.17
C MET A 252 -7.73 -1.24 15.61
N VAL A 253 -8.11 -2.51 15.82
CA VAL A 253 -8.29 -3.08 17.16
C VAL A 253 -6.98 -3.07 17.95
N VAL A 254 -5.87 -3.48 17.33
CA VAL A 254 -4.54 -3.45 17.98
C VAL A 254 -4.14 -2.04 18.40
N LEU A 255 -4.36 -1.04 17.54
CA LEU A 255 -4.08 0.37 17.85
C LEU A 255 -4.95 0.88 19.00
N ILE A 256 -6.24 0.53 19.04
CA ILE A 256 -7.14 0.90 20.15
C ILE A 256 -6.67 0.27 21.45
N VAL A 257 -6.32 -1.03 21.45
CA VAL A 257 -5.80 -1.72 22.63
C VAL A 257 -4.51 -1.06 23.13
N ALA A 258 -3.59 -0.74 22.22
CA ALA A 258 -2.35 -0.04 22.55
C ALA A 258 -2.61 1.36 23.13
N LEU A 259 -3.55 2.11 22.55
CA LEU A 259 -3.92 3.45 23.03
C LEU A 259 -4.53 3.39 24.43
N VAL A 260 -5.50 2.48 24.65
CA VAL A 260 -6.13 2.30 25.96
C VAL A 260 -5.09 1.89 27.00
N ALA A 261 -4.21 0.94 26.67
CA ALA A 261 -3.14 0.53 27.57
C ALA A 261 -2.17 1.67 27.89
N SER A 262 -1.81 2.48 26.90
CA SER A 262 -0.95 3.66 27.05
C SER A 262 -1.57 4.72 27.98
N ILE A 263 -2.85 5.04 27.77
CA ILE A 263 -3.61 5.99 28.62
C ILE A 263 -3.74 5.45 30.05
N MET A 264 -4.05 4.17 30.23
CA MET A 264 -4.12 3.56 31.57
C MET A 264 -2.77 3.59 32.29
N LEU A 265 -1.66 3.40 31.55
CA LEU A 265 -0.30 3.53 32.08
C LEU A 265 -0.01 4.99 32.48
N LEU A 266 -0.42 5.97 31.66
CA LEU A 266 -0.30 7.39 31.96
C LEU A 266 -1.09 7.79 33.23
N VAL A 267 -2.32 7.31 33.38
CA VAL A 267 -3.13 7.56 34.59
C VAL A 267 -2.49 6.93 35.82
N SER A 268 -1.95 5.72 35.68
CA SER A 268 -1.27 5.00 36.77
C SER A 268 -0.01 5.72 37.25
N THR A 269 0.78 6.30 36.34
CA THR A 269 1.97 7.10 36.70
C THR A 269 1.59 8.43 37.38
N LYS A 270 0.51 9.10 36.92
CA LYS A 270 -0.03 10.29 37.60
C LYS A 270 -0.43 10.00 39.05
N LYS A 271 -1.15 8.89 39.27
CA LYS A 271 -1.54 8.47 40.62
C LYS A 271 -0.30 8.27 41.51
N SER A 272 0.72 7.55 41.04
CA SER A 272 1.96 7.32 41.79
C SER A 272 2.66 8.62 42.23
N SER A 273 2.79 9.60 41.33
CA SER A 273 3.39 10.90 41.69
C SER A 273 2.58 11.68 42.73
N ALA A 274 1.25 11.62 42.68
CA ALA A 274 0.39 12.30 43.64
C ALA A 274 0.46 11.66 45.04
N TRP A 275 0.68 10.34 45.14
CA TRP A 275 0.94 9.65 46.42
C TRP A 275 2.29 10.07 47.01
N ASN A 276 3.36 10.12 46.21
CA ASN A 276 4.69 10.55 46.67
C ASN A 276 4.71 12.00 47.17
N GLN A 277 3.83 12.86 46.64
CA GLN A 277 3.71 14.25 47.08
C GLN A 277 2.85 14.42 48.35
N LYS A 278 1.99 13.45 48.66
CA LYS A 278 1.11 13.45 49.85
C LYS A 278 1.66 12.68 51.04
N SER A 279 2.70 11.86 50.88
CA SER A 279 3.40 11.25 52.01
C SER A 279 4.18 12.33 52.78
N PRO A 280 3.84 12.64 54.05
CA PRO A 280 4.67 13.51 54.86
C PRO A 280 6.04 12.84 55.01
N SER A 281 7.12 13.59 54.77
CA SER A 281 8.44 13.19 55.18
C SER A 281 8.43 12.98 56.70
N HIS A 282 8.33 11.73 57.14
CA HIS A 282 8.77 11.35 58.48
C HIS A 282 10.28 11.62 58.53
N HIS A 283 10.66 12.81 59.00
CA HIS A 283 11.92 13.00 59.70
C HIS A 283 11.78 12.33 61.07
N PRO A 284 12.56 11.28 61.40
CA PRO A 284 12.68 10.86 62.77
C PRO A 284 13.89 11.55 63.42
N TYR A 285 13.65 11.96 64.67
CA TYR A 285 14.60 12.36 65.73
C TYR A 285 14.86 13.86 65.95
N THR A 286 14.02 14.38 66.85
CA THR A 286 14.39 15.21 68.01
C THR A 286 15.57 14.68 68.83
N SER A 287 16.45 15.59 69.28
CA SER A 287 17.05 15.64 70.62
C SER A 287 17.46 17.11 70.87
N ILE A 288 16.63 17.91 71.54
CA ILE A 288 16.63 18.19 72.99
C ILE A 288 17.82 19.09 73.43
N SER A 289 17.40 20.27 73.91
CA SER A 289 17.99 21.30 74.80
C SER A 289 19.36 21.13 75.46
N GLU A 290 20.00 22.31 75.60
CA GLU A 290 20.91 22.82 76.67
C GLU A 290 22.15 22.00 77.06
#